data_AF-D0NGS6-F1
#
_entry.id   AF-D0NGS6-F1
#
_cell.length_a   1.000
_cell.length_b   1.000
_cell.length_c   1.000
_cell.angle_alpha   90.00
_cell.angle_beta   90.00
_cell.angle_gamma   90.00
#
_symmetry.space_group_name_H-M   'P 1'
#
loop_
_entity.id
_entity.type
_entity.pdbx_description
1 polymer ?
#
loop_
_entity_poly.entity_id
_entity_poly.type
_entity_poly.pdbx_seq_one_letter_code
_entity_poly.pdbx_strand_id
1 'polypeptide(L)'
;MSDEFNTKGRTFEAGDYHLWTAMEIADGVNSALEVYSTNMTGTECDDDGHCYFFINTTDETIEETVWNSYRSPPGYETVYFYYRSGMVQSWNKFCFQGGMIEVRVQLPGAVTNASGNPDVTTGSTTVRAANIDYYPTWPGIWLMGNMGRALFSASTSRMWPYTYSECNDTIFDSQNQRISACNDTPDHGLNANQGRGAPEIDILEGGGTAISSSMQVGPGMPEDFRMLEDNTTASSYCFYSYDCTTKGANNQDVPTAYYWNLRGHKSWYQGLRYGANNICDVEEDDIQTFATINASLAKGVTDNACRMELCPASFDVNGDMGFKDNGTVHWGINANGTCFPKQNAYMGAYLCSPGNTNSECTASSGSTSSSSEFACQMDAISTDWEIHMAAYLDYTVEWVMGDSGYVRWEVENQVIFEIPAESITNPPQDTAQMNPKKIMIEEAMYIIFNLSR
;
A
#
# COMPACT_ATOMS: atom_id res chain seq x y z
N MET A 1 5.83 5.83 -21.88
CA MET A 1 6.21 4.51 -22.41
C MET A 1 5.03 3.58 -22.16
N SER A 2 4.73 2.64 -23.05
CA SER A 2 3.59 1.73 -22.92
C SER A 2 3.88 0.37 -23.56
N ASP A 3 3.10 -0.65 -23.20
CA ASP A 3 3.10 -1.96 -23.84
C ASP A 3 1.65 -2.48 -23.86
N GLU A 4 1.11 -2.71 -25.06
CA GLU A 4 -0.24 -3.21 -25.27
C GLU A 4 -0.33 -4.74 -25.21
N PHE A 5 0.82 -5.44 -25.06
CA PHE A 5 0.91 -6.89 -25.02
C PHE A 5 0.35 -7.64 -26.26
N ASN A 6 0.22 -6.95 -27.40
CA ASN A 6 -0.36 -7.45 -28.66
C ASN A 6 0.44 -8.51 -29.43
N THR A 7 1.55 -9.01 -28.89
CA THR A 7 2.36 -10.07 -29.53
C THR A 7 2.17 -11.35 -28.73
N LYS A 8 1.55 -12.37 -29.34
CA LYS A 8 1.33 -13.70 -28.73
C LYS A 8 2.64 -14.43 -28.41
N GLY A 9 2.66 -15.17 -27.30
CA GLY A 9 3.72 -16.12 -26.96
C GLY A 9 4.98 -15.47 -26.39
N ARG A 10 4.89 -14.27 -25.81
CA ARG A 10 5.99 -13.68 -25.06
C ARG A 10 6.16 -14.42 -23.74
N THR A 11 7.40 -14.63 -23.31
CA THR A 11 7.76 -15.34 -22.07
C THR A 11 8.46 -14.45 -21.05
N PHE A 12 8.87 -13.24 -21.45
CA PHE A 12 9.55 -12.25 -20.60
C PHE A 12 10.84 -12.74 -19.93
N GLU A 13 11.49 -13.78 -20.47
CA GLU A 13 12.77 -14.25 -19.94
C GLU A 13 13.85 -13.16 -19.97
N ALA A 14 14.82 -13.29 -19.08
CA ALA A 14 15.90 -12.32 -18.94
C ALA A 14 16.73 -12.23 -20.23
N GLY A 15 16.66 -11.07 -20.89
CA GLY A 15 17.38 -10.78 -22.14
C GLY A 15 16.50 -10.73 -23.39
N ASP A 16 15.28 -11.28 -23.32
CA ASP A 16 14.41 -11.39 -24.50
C ASP A 16 13.67 -10.09 -24.84
N TYR A 17 13.36 -9.27 -23.83
CA TYR A 17 12.57 -8.05 -23.98
C TYR A 17 13.26 -6.86 -23.36
N HIS A 18 13.16 -5.70 -24.02
CA HIS A 18 13.79 -4.47 -23.57
C HIS A 18 13.03 -3.75 -22.45
N LEU A 19 11.76 -4.08 -22.20
CA LEU A 19 10.90 -3.44 -21.20
C LEU A 19 10.71 -4.27 -19.92
N TRP A 20 10.59 -5.58 -20.05
CA TRP A 20 10.06 -6.45 -18.99
C TRP A 20 10.96 -7.64 -18.73
N THR A 21 11.10 -8.06 -17.47
CA THR A 21 11.75 -9.31 -17.06
C THR A 21 10.84 -10.04 -16.09
N ALA A 22 10.51 -11.29 -16.39
CA ALA A 22 9.90 -12.21 -15.45
C ALA A 22 10.93 -12.73 -14.43
N MET A 23 10.48 -12.94 -13.20
CA MET A 23 11.30 -13.39 -12.09
C MET A 23 11.29 -14.91 -11.96
N GLU A 24 12.43 -15.47 -11.53
CA GLU A 24 12.59 -16.87 -11.12
C GLU A 24 13.21 -16.87 -9.71
N ILE A 25 12.35 -16.76 -8.69
CA ILE A 25 12.78 -16.58 -7.30
C ILE A 25 11.63 -16.92 -6.35
N ALA A 26 11.96 -17.50 -5.20
CA ALA A 26 11.02 -17.66 -4.09
C ALA A 26 10.65 -16.30 -3.49
N ASP A 27 9.38 -16.08 -3.18
CA ASP A 27 8.98 -14.87 -2.45
C ASP A 27 9.33 -15.05 -0.96
N GLY A 28 10.48 -14.52 -0.58
CA GLY A 28 10.99 -14.58 0.79
C GLY A 28 10.48 -13.47 1.71
N VAL A 29 9.54 -12.64 1.25
CA VAL A 29 8.99 -11.52 2.03
C VAL A 29 7.51 -11.74 2.33
N ASN A 30 6.94 -10.94 3.24
CA ASN A 30 5.50 -10.88 3.53
C ASN A 30 4.80 -12.21 3.90
N SER A 31 5.55 -13.25 4.31
CA SER A 31 4.99 -14.60 4.53
C SER A 31 4.26 -15.16 3.30
N ALA A 32 4.74 -14.78 2.11
CA ALA A 32 4.26 -15.27 0.84
C ALA A 32 4.32 -16.81 0.77
N LEU A 33 3.37 -17.38 0.04
CA LEU A 33 3.18 -18.83 -0.06
C LEU A 33 3.66 -19.37 -1.41
N GLU A 34 4.19 -18.51 -2.26
CA GLU A 34 4.50 -18.78 -3.65
C GLU A 34 5.98 -18.65 -4.03
N VAL A 35 6.36 -19.35 -5.10
CA VAL A 35 7.57 -19.08 -5.88
C VAL A 35 7.16 -18.41 -7.19
N TYR A 36 7.88 -17.36 -7.58
CA TYR A 36 7.72 -16.77 -8.90
C TYR A 36 8.57 -17.49 -9.93
N SER A 37 7.96 -17.84 -11.06
CA SER A 37 8.62 -18.49 -12.18
C SER A 37 8.31 -17.87 -13.52
N THR A 38 9.28 -17.92 -14.44
CA THR A 38 9.15 -17.32 -15.77
C THR A 38 8.04 -17.96 -16.59
N ASN A 39 7.86 -19.28 -16.44
CA ASN A 39 6.85 -20.07 -17.16
C ASN A 39 5.40 -19.82 -16.69
N MET A 40 5.21 -19.04 -15.63
CA MET A 40 3.88 -18.60 -15.19
C MET A 40 3.45 -17.29 -15.83
N THR A 41 4.31 -16.66 -16.64
CA THR A 41 4.00 -15.38 -17.29
C THR A 41 3.96 -15.55 -18.79
N GLY A 42 3.11 -14.79 -19.45
CA GLY A 42 3.19 -14.70 -20.90
C GLY A 42 2.16 -13.81 -21.55
N THR A 43 2.07 -13.92 -22.86
CA THR A 43 0.98 -13.29 -23.63
C THR A 43 0.25 -14.30 -24.47
N GLU A 44 -1.07 -14.18 -24.46
CA GLU A 44 -1.99 -14.99 -25.24
C GLU A 44 -2.93 -14.10 -26.04
N CYS A 45 -3.69 -14.71 -26.95
CA CYS A 45 -4.77 -14.02 -27.63
C CYS A 45 -5.99 -14.92 -27.69
N ASP A 46 -7.15 -14.32 -27.47
CA ASP A 46 -8.47 -14.93 -27.62
C ASP A 46 -8.78 -15.21 -29.10
N ASP A 47 -9.84 -15.98 -29.34
CA ASP A 47 -10.29 -16.35 -30.69
C ASP A 47 -10.72 -15.14 -31.53
N ASP A 48 -11.08 -14.03 -30.88
CA ASP A 48 -11.44 -12.76 -31.53
C ASP A 48 -10.22 -11.88 -31.88
N GLY A 49 -9.01 -12.32 -31.52
CA GLY A 49 -7.75 -11.63 -31.78
C GLY A 49 -7.35 -10.61 -30.73
N HIS A 50 -8.10 -10.45 -29.63
CA HIS A 50 -7.65 -9.65 -28.49
C HIS A 50 -6.49 -10.37 -27.79
N CYS A 51 -5.35 -9.70 -27.64
CA CYS A 51 -4.18 -10.25 -26.97
C CYS A 51 -3.98 -9.60 -25.60
N TYR A 52 -3.53 -10.36 -24.63
CA TYR A 52 -3.37 -9.92 -23.25
C TYR A 52 -2.11 -10.51 -22.60
N PHE A 53 -1.60 -9.81 -21.61
CA PHE A 53 -0.64 -10.34 -20.64
C PHE A 53 -1.38 -11.15 -19.58
N PHE A 54 -0.81 -12.27 -19.15
CA PHE A 54 -1.33 -13.06 -18.04
C PHE A 54 -0.21 -13.53 -17.11
N ILE A 55 -0.61 -13.80 -15.87
CA ILE A 55 0.15 -14.57 -14.91
C ILE A 55 -0.76 -15.72 -14.46
N ASN A 56 -0.27 -16.95 -14.54
CA ASN A 56 -0.97 -18.12 -14.00
C ASN A 56 -0.53 -18.40 -12.57
N THR A 57 -1.38 -19.10 -11.82
CA THR A 57 -1.00 -19.69 -10.54
C THR A 57 -1.42 -21.14 -10.48
N THR A 58 -0.57 -21.97 -9.90
CA THR A 58 -0.84 -23.39 -9.67
C THR A 58 -0.54 -23.75 -8.23
N ASP A 59 -1.34 -24.62 -7.64
CA ASP A 59 -1.05 -25.25 -6.37
C ASP A 59 -0.02 -26.38 -6.55
N GLU A 60 1.09 -26.28 -5.84
CA GLU A 60 2.09 -27.34 -5.77
C GLU A 60 2.98 -27.17 -4.54
N THR A 61 3.49 -28.27 -3.99
CA THR A 61 4.48 -28.19 -2.91
C THR A 61 5.87 -28.05 -3.52
N ILE A 62 6.50 -26.90 -3.29
CA ILE A 62 7.84 -26.57 -3.78
C ILE A 62 8.78 -26.51 -2.59
N GLU A 63 9.89 -27.23 -2.69
CA GLU A 63 10.94 -27.22 -1.67
C GLU A 63 12.08 -26.31 -2.13
N GLU A 64 12.42 -25.31 -1.32
CA GLU A 64 13.52 -24.39 -1.59
C GLU A 64 14.52 -24.39 -0.43
N THR A 65 15.82 -24.31 -0.76
CA THR A 65 16.89 -24.13 0.23
C THR A 65 17.35 -22.69 0.22
N VAL A 66 16.93 -21.92 1.23
CA VAL A 66 17.16 -20.46 1.30
C VAL A 66 18.11 -20.11 2.45
N TRP A 67 18.82 -19.00 2.33
CA TRP A 67 19.62 -18.45 3.42
C TRP A 67 18.75 -17.60 4.35
N ASN A 68 18.72 -17.93 5.64
CA ASN A 68 17.99 -17.15 6.64
C ASN A 68 18.95 -16.47 7.63
N SER A 69 19.06 -15.14 7.52
CA SER A 69 19.86 -14.30 8.41
C SER A 69 19.26 -14.11 9.81
N TYR A 70 17.96 -14.33 9.97
CA TYR A 70 17.22 -14.20 11.24
C TYR A 70 17.26 -15.48 12.09
N ARG A 71 17.94 -16.55 11.64
CA ARG A 71 18.19 -17.75 12.46
C ARG A 71 19.46 -17.60 13.29
N SER A 72 19.55 -18.35 14.39
CA SER A 72 20.74 -18.38 15.26
C SER A 72 21.34 -19.79 15.36
N PRO A 73 22.54 -20.04 14.78
CA PRO A 73 23.28 -19.15 13.88
C PRO A 73 22.59 -18.96 12.52
N PRO A 74 22.89 -17.87 11.77
CA PRO A 74 22.46 -17.72 10.39
C PRO A 74 22.89 -18.91 9.54
N GLY A 75 22.03 -19.36 8.64
CA GLY A 75 22.31 -20.55 7.86
C GLY A 75 21.24 -20.86 6.82
N TYR A 76 21.53 -21.87 6.00
CA TYR A 76 20.57 -22.41 5.07
C TYR A 76 19.50 -23.21 5.80
N GLU A 77 18.27 -23.06 5.35
CA GLU A 77 17.15 -23.90 5.76
C GLU A 77 16.29 -24.30 4.56
N THR A 78 15.63 -25.44 4.70
CA THR A 78 14.61 -25.90 3.76
C THR A 78 13.27 -25.31 4.15
N VAL A 79 12.66 -24.59 3.22
CA VAL A 79 11.31 -24.03 3.35
C VAL A 79 10.40 -24.62 2.27
N TYR A 80 9.09 -24.57 2.52
CA TYR A 80 8.08 -25.09 1.61
C TYR A 80 7.16 -23.96 1.18
N PHE A 81 6.97 -23.84 -0.13
CA PHE A 81 5.97 -23.00 -0.77
C PHE A 81 4.86 -23.91 -1.31
N TYR A 82 3.65 -23.38 -1.43
CA TYR A 82 2.44 -24.13 -1.79
C TYR A 82 1.85 -23.70 -3.13
N TYR A 83 2.40 -22.65 -3.72
CA TYR A 83 1.96 -22.13 -5.00
C TYR A 83 3.15 -21.78 -5.90
N ARG A 84 2.95 -21.87 -7.21
CA ARG A 84 3.82 -21.23 -8.21
C ARG A 84 3.03 -20.16 -8.91
N SER A 85 3.59 -18.95 -9.00
CA SER A 85 3.00 -17.79 -9.66
C SER A 85 4.05 -17.10 -10.55
N GLY A 86 3.76 -15.91 -11.05
CA GLY A 86 4.68 -15.09 -11.84
C GLY A 86 4.77 -13.66 -11.33
N MET A 87 5.96 -13.08 -11.45
CA MET A 87 6.19 -11.65 -11.24
C MET A 87 6.97 -11.10 -12.43
N VAL A 88 6.54 -9.96 -12.97
CA VAL A 88 7.21 -9.25 -14.06
C VAL A 88 7.54 -7.83 -13.63
N GLN A 89 8.77 -7.37 -13.91
CA GLN A 89 9.24 -6.05 -13.49
C GLN A 89 10.01 -5.32 -14.60
N SER A 90 9.96 -3.98 -14.57
CA SER A 90 10.71 -3.10 -15.48
C SER A 90 12.04 -2.57 -14.91
N TRP A 91 12.51 -3.12 -13.79
CA TRP A 91 13.69 -2.65 -13.08
C TRP A 91 14.91 -2.44 -13.98
N ASN A 92 15.52 -1.25 -13.95
CA ASN A 92 16.63 -0.82 -14.80
C ASN A 92 16.43 -1.01 -16.31
N LYS A 93 15.18 -1.15 -16.77
CA LYS A 93 14.81 -1.14 -18.18
C LYS A 93 14.12 0.17 -18.54
N PHE A 94 13.07 0.51 -17.79
CA PHE A 94 12.44 1.83 -17.84
C PHE A 94 11.80 2.18 -16.51
N CYS A 95 11.69 3.48 -16.26
CA CYS A 95 11.16 4.04 -15.04
C CYS A 95 10.25 5.25 -15.34
N PHE A 96 9.36 5.54 -14.41
CA PHE A 96 8.51 6.73 -14.37
C PHE A 96 9.02 7.69 -13.29
N GLN A 97 8.87 8.99 -13.52
CA GLN A 97 9.18 10.02 -12.53
C GLN A 97 8.17 11.16 -12.70
N GLY A 98 7.06 11.06 -11.98
CA GLY A 98 5.86 11.85 -12.11
C GLY A 98 5.01 11.45 -13.32
N GLY A 99 3.83 12.04 -13.39
CA GLY A 99 2.87 11.84 -14.47
C GLY A 99 1.85 10.75 -14.15
N MET A 100 1.25 10.19 -15.20
CA MET A 100 0.11 9.30 -15.12
C MET A 100 0.46 7.93 -15.68
N ILE A 101 0.06 6.88 -14.95
CA ILE A 101 0.16 5.48 -15.37
C ILE A 101 -1.25 4.93 -15.34
N GLU A 102 -1.67 4.36 -16.47
CA GLU A 102 -2.96 3.69 -16.63
C GLU A 102 -2.71 2.22 -16.96
N VAL A 103 -3.44 1.32 -16.30
CA VAL A 103 -3.40 -0.11 -16.54
C VAL A 103 -4.83 -0.65 -16.66
N ARG A 104 -5.11 -1.34 -17.77
CA ARG A 104 -6.38 -2.02 -18.00
C ARG A 104 -6.28 -3.47 -17.56
N VAL A 105 -7.00 -3.84 -16.51
CA VAL A 105 -6.76 -5.11 -15.79
C VAL A 105 -8.07 -5.83 -15.54
N GLN A 106 -8.03 -7.16 -15.67
CA GLN A 106 -9.01 -8.06 -15.10
C GLN A 106 -8.43 -8.66 -13.82
N LEU A 107 -9.14 -8.45 -12.70
CA LEU A 107 -8.74 -9.00 -11.42
C LEU A 107 -9.05 -10.52 -11.38
N PRO A 108 -8.21 -11.32 -10.68
CA PRO A 108 -8.48 -12.74 -10.46
C PRO A 108 -9.78 -12.97 -9.71
N GLY A 109 -10.41 -14.10 -10.03
CA GLY A 109 -11.57 -14.56 -9.30
C GLY A 109 -12.30 -15.68 -10.03
N ALA A 110 -13.05 -16.47 -9.27
CA ALA A 110 -13.91 -17.50 -9.81
C ALA A 110 -15.21 -16.88 -10.36
N VAL A 111 -15.09 -16.16 -11.48
CA VAL A 111 -16.12 -15.25 -12.04
C VAL A 111 -17.00 -15.89 -13.13
N THR A 112 -17.12 -17.21 -13.17
CA THR A 112 -18.00 -17.91 -14.14
C THR A 112 -19.19 -18.54 -13.43
N ASN A 113 -20.34 -18.67 -14.10
CA ASN A 113 -21.49 -19.39 -13.52
C ASN A 113 -21.18 -20.84 -13.10
N ALA A 114 -20.17 -21.45 -13.72
CA ALA A 114 -19.73 -22.81 -13.39
C ALA A 114 -18.99 -22.90 -12.04
N SER A 115 -18.44 -21.80 -11.53
CA SER A 115 -17.77 -21.79 -10.22
C SER A 115 -18.75 -21.91 -9.06
N GLY A 116 -20.03 -21.59 -9.28
CA GLY A 116 -21.02 -21.48 -8.22
C GLY A 116 -20.88 -20.22 -7.37
N ASN A 117 -20.07 -19.25 -7.79
CA ASN A 117 -19.94 -17.95 -7.12
C ASN A 117 -21.32 -17.25 -7.07
N PRO A 118 -21.86 -16.93 -5.88
CA PRO A 118 -23.14 -16.25 -5.78
C PRO A 118 -23.13 -14.84 -6.39
N ASP A 119 -21.98 -14.16 -6.40
CA ASP A 119 -21.84 -12.78 -6.84
C ASP A 119 -22.08 -12.64 -8.35
N VAL A 120 -21.75 -13.68 -9.15
CA VAL A 120 -21.99 -13.68 -10.62
C VAL A 120 -23.43 -14.01 -11.01
N THR A 121 -24.23 -14.56 -10.08
CA THR A 121 -25.58 -15.07 -10.43
C THR A 121 -26.54 -13.98 -10.90
N THR A 122 -26.29 -12.74 -10.48
CA THR A 122 -27.08 -11.57 -10.90
C THR A 122 -26.82 -11.19 -12.36
N GLY A 123 -25.66 -11.58 -12.91
CA GLY A 123 -25.15 -11.09 -14.20
C GLY A 123 -24.81 -9.60 -14.21
N SER A 124 -24.90 -8.91 -13.07
CA SER A 124 -24.56 -7.50 -12.93
C SER A 124 -23.07 -7.33 -12.76
N THR A 125 -22.50 -6.29 -13.38
CA THR A 125 -21.10 -5.88 -13.20
C THR A 125 -20.92 -4.88 -12.06
N THR A 126 -22.00 -4.38 -11.49
CA THR A 126 -22.01 -3.30 -10.47
C THR A 126 -22.23 -3.83 -9.06
N VAL A 127 -22.56 -5.13 -8.90
CA VAL A 127 -22.66 -5.75 -7.58
C VAL A 127 -21.28 -5.89 -6.95
N ARG A 128 -21.21 -5.66 -5.63
CA ARG A 128 -20.01 -5.83 -4.83
C ARG A 128 -19.61 -7.31 -4.77
N ALA A 129 -18.31 -7.58 -4.83
CA ALA A 129 -17.75 -8.87 -4.45
C ALA A 129 -17.97 -9.05 -2.95
N ALA A 130 -18.66 -10.11 -2.55
CA ALA A 130 -19.11 -10.29 -1.17
C ALA A 130 -18.60 -11.58 -0.54
N ASN A 131 -18.31 -12.60 -1.35
CA ASN A 131 -17.84 -13.89 -0.86
C ASN A 131 -16.36 -14.11 -1.15
N ILE A 132 -15.51 -13.84 -0.15
CA ILE A 132 -14.05 -13.93 -0.23
C ILE A 132 -13.53 -15.30 -0.72
N ASP A 133 -14.28 -16.39 -0.49
CA ASP A 133 -13.88 -17.75 -0.89
C ASP A 133 -13.70 -17.90 -2.42
N TYR A 134 -14.30 -16.99 -3.20
CA TYR A 134 -14.23 -16.99 -4.67
C TYR A 134 -13.14 -16.08 -5.24
N TYR A 135 -12.37 -15.38 -4.40
CA TYR A 135 -11.31 -14.44 -4.79
C TYR A 135 -10.02 -14.71 -3.99
N PRO A 136 -9.37 -15.87 -4.18
CA PRO A 136 -8.40 -16.40 -3.22
C PRO A 136 -6.98 -15.85 -3.36
N THR A 137 -6.72 -14.98 -4.33
CA THR A 137 -5.38 -14.48 -4.63
C THR A 137 -5.22 -13.02 -4.23
N TRP A 138 -3.96 -12.58 -4.12
CA TRP A 138 -3.57 -11.22 -3.79
C TRP A 138 -2.91 -10.57 -5.03
N PRO A 139 -3.68 -10.01 -5.96
CA PRO A 139 -3.14 -9.27 -7.09
C PRO A 139 -2.36 -8.01 -6.66
N GLY A 140 -1.20 -7.78 -7.30
CA GLY A 140 -0.42 -6.55 -7.14
C GLY A 140 0.00 -5.91 -8.47
N ILE A 141 -0.23 -4.59 -8.57
CA ILE A 141 0.35 -3.68 -9.55
C ILE A 141 0.89 -2.48 -8.82
N TRP A 142 2.20 -2.35 -8.84
CA TRP A 142 2.85 -1.40 -7.96
C TRP A 142 4.17 -0.92 -8.54
N LEU A 143 4.64 0.16 -7.94
CA LEU A 143 5.84 0.88 -8.34
C LEU A 143 6.81 0.88 -7.18
N MET A 144 8.09 0.72 -7.47
CA MET A 144 9.14 0.85 -6.47
C MET A 144 10.25 1.76 -6.99
N GLY A 145 10.84 2.59 -6.12
CA GLY A 145 12.00 3.40 -6.47
C GLY A 145 13.17 2.53 -6.96
N ASN A 146 13.77 2.92 -8.09
CA ASN A 146 14.71 2.10 -8.87
C ASN A 146 16.06 1.84 -8.17
N MET A 147 16.32 2.45 -7.02
CA MET A 147 17.49 2.16 -6.17
C MET A 147 17.36 0.86 -5.37
N GLY A 148 16.14 0.36 -5.18
CA GLY A 148 15.87 -0.98 -4.66
C GLY A 148 15.36 -1.90 -5.77
N ARG A 149 15.44 -3.21 -5.55
CA ARG A 149 14.82 -4.23 -6.40
C ARG A 149 13.98 -5.16 -5.55
N ALA A 150 12.70 -5.25 -5.86
CA ALA A 150 11.72 -6.09 -5.18
C ALA A 150 12.23 -7.53 -5.11
N LEU A 151 11.98 -8.21 -3.97
CA LEU A 151 12.46 -9.55 -3.64
C LEU A 151 13.98 -9.71 -3.43
N PHE A 152 14.80 -8.68 -3.71
CA PHE A 152 16.23 -8.69 -3.38
C PHE A 152 16.48 -7.91 -2.10
N SER A 153 16.28 -8.57 -0.94
CA SER A 153 16.32 -7.92 0.38
C SER A 153 17.59 -7.12 0.67
N ALA A 154 18.75 -7.52 0.13
CA ALA A 154 20.00 -6.76 0.27
C ALA A 154 19.99 -5.39 -0.43
N SER A 155 19.17 -5.24 -1.48
CA SER A 155 18.98 -3.98 -2.20
C SER A 155 17.92 -3.08 -1.54
N THR A 156 16.93 -3.67 -0.89
CA THR A 156 15.82 -2.94 -0.24
C THR A 156 16.13 -2.57 1.20
N SER A 157 17.01 -3.32 1.88
CA SER A 157 17.43 -3.06 3.27
C SER A 157 17.95 -1.63 3.42
N ARG A 158 17.32 -0.88 4.33
CA ARG A 158 17.60 0.54 4.60
C ARG A 158 17.46 1.47 3.38
N MET A 159 16.78 1.02 2.33
CA MET A 159 16.53 1.78 1.11
C MET A 159 15.02 1.98 0.95
N TRP A 160 14.26 0.90 1.03
CA TRP A 160 12.81 0.94 1.08
C TRP A 160 12.32 1.23 2.50
N PRO A 161 11.26 2.04 2.69
CA PRO A 161 10.55 2.85 1.70
C PRO A 161 10.89 4.35 1.82
N TYR A 162 12.17 4.73 1.97
CA TYR A 162 12.52 6.09 2.41
C TYR A 162 12.17 7.20 1.41
N THR A 163 11.57 8.28 1.93
CA THR A 163 11.31 9.57 1.28
C THR A 163 11.74 10.72 2.20
N TYR A 164 12.99 10.68 2.65
CA TYR A 164 13.51 11.58 3.68
C TYR A 164 14.86 12.16 3.27
N SER A 165 15.03 13.47 3.46
CA SER A 165 16.24 14.20 3.04
C SER A 165 16.62 15.31 4.02
N GLU A 166 16.48 15.07 5.33
CA GLU A 166 17.01 15.94 6.37
C GLU A 166 18.12 15.24 7.17
N CYS A 167 19.16 15.98 7.56
CA CYS A 167 20.15 15.49 8.52
C CYS A 167 19.78 15.94 9.93
N ASN A 168 19.05 15.09 10.65
CA ASN A 168 18.63 15.37 12.02
C ASN A 168 18.53 14.06 12.83
N ASP A 169 19.65 13.64 13.41
CA ASP A 169 19.75 12.41 14.22
C ASP A 169 18.94 12.47 15.53
N THR A 170 18.39 13.63 15.91
CA THR A 170 17.45 13.70 17.04
C THR A 170 16.06 13.18 16.65
N ILE A 171 15.68 13.37 15.38
CA ILE A 171 14.36 13.00 14.85
C ILE A 171 14.40 11.60 14.24
N PHE A 172 15.46 11.30 13.51
CA PHE A 172 15.62 10.03 12.83
C PHE A 172 17.10 9.69 12.72
N ASP A 173 17.48 8.54 13.28
CA ASP A 173 18.85 8.02 13.19
C ASP A 173 19.22 7.74 11.73
N SER A 174 20.16 8.52 11.21
CA SER A 174 20.62 8.43 9.83
C SER A 174 21.18 7.06 9.45
N GLN A 175 21.60 6.21 10.41
CA GLN A 175 22.07 4.85 10.13
C GLN A 175 20.98 3.94 9.54
N ASN A 176 19.70 4.24 9.82
CA ASN A 176 18.57 3.46 9.33
C ASN A 176 18.30 3.69 7.83
N GLN A 177 18.78 4.78 7.24
CA GLN A 177 18.66 5.09 5.80
C GLN A 177 20.04 5.02 5.12
N ARG A 178 20.18 4.11 4.15
CA ARG A 178 21.46 3.82 3.48
C ARG A 178 22.04 5.02 2.73
N ILE A 179 21.19 5.84 2.12
CA ILE A 179 21.57 7.10 1.47
C ILE A 179 20.91 8.22 2.27
N SER A 180 21.62 8.72 3.28
CA SER A 180 21.13 9.76 4.19
C SER A 180 21.70 11.14 3.83
N ALA A 181 20.92 12.19 4.12
CA ALA A 181 21.35 13.58 4.01
C ALA A 181 22.46 13.96 5.01
N CYS A 182 22.81 13.11 5.98
CA CYS A 182 23.96 13.32 6.86
C CYS A 182 25.31 12.95 6.22
N ASN A 183 25.32 12.45 4.98
CA ASN A 183 26.56 12.12 4.28
C ASN A 183 27.05 13.26 3.39
N ASP A 184 28.18 13.87 3.78
CA ASP A 184 28.84 14.97 3.05
C ASP A 184 29.64 14.50 1.83
N THR A 185 30.00 13.22 1.79
CA THR A 185 30.85 12.63 0.75
C THR A 185 30.30 11.28 0.29
N PRO A 186 29.09 11.23 -0.29
CA PRO A 186 28.54 9.99 -0.77
C PRO A 186 29.26 9.55 -2.04
N ASP A 187 29.59 8.27 -2.11
CA ASP A 187 30.23 7.67 -3.29
C ASP A 187 29.22 7.48 -4.45
N HIS A 188 29.67 6.87 -5.54
CA HIS A 188 28.82 6.41 -6.65
C HIS A 188 28.04 7.52 -7.40
N GLY A 189 28.49 8.77 -7.31
CA GLY A 189 27.89 9.89 -8.03
C GLY A 189 26.61 10.44 -7.40
N LEU A 190 26.34 10.10 -6.14
CA LEU A 190 25.25 10.66 -5.36
C LEU A 190 25.59 12.10 -4.93
N ASN A 191 24.55 12.91 -4.67
CA ASN A 191 24.73 14.28 -4.20
C ASN A 191 25.03 14.29 -2.69
N ALA A 192 26.01 15.10 -2.29
CA ALA A 192 26.25 15.40 -0.88
C ALA A 192 24.98 15.96 -0.22
N ASN A 193 24.73 15.53 1.02
CA ASN A 193 23.63 16.00 1.85
C ASN A 193 22.23 15.82 1.27
N GLN A 194 22.03 14.79 0.45
CA GLN A 194 20.73 14.42 -0.10
C GLN A 194 20.34 13.01 0.35
N GLY A 195 19.24 12.90 1.08
CA GLY A 195 18.66 11.60 1.44
C GLY A 195 17.85 11.03 0.28
N ARG A 196 17.98 9.72 0.05
CA ARG A 196 17.37 9.01 -1.08
C ARG A 196 16.87 7.63 -0.63
N GLY A 197 15.92 7.06 -1.36
CA GLY A 197 15.33 5.76 -1.01
C GLY A 197 14.66 5.03 -2.16
N ALA A 198 13.94 3.97 -1.84
CA ALA A 198 13.12 3.22 -2.77
C ALA A 198 11.68 3.17 -2.24
N PRO A 199 10.92 4.28 -2.30
CA PRO A 199 9.53 4.29 -1.88
C PRO A 199 8.68 3.39 -2.78
N GLU A 200 7.44 3.17 -2.36
CA GLU A 200 6.48 2.32 -3.03
C GLU A 200 5.15 3.05 -3.24
N ILE A 201 4.54 2.79 -4.39
CA ILE A 201 3.20 3.26 -4.74
C ILE A 201 2.47 2.05 -5.31
N ASP A 202 1.43 1.60 -4.64
CA ASP A 202 0.55 0.56 -5.15
C ASP A 202 -0.56 1.22 -5.95
N ILE A 203 -0.61 0.95 -7.25
CA ILE A 203 -1.77 1.32 -8.06
C ILE A 203 -2.97 0.52 -7.50
N LEU A 204 -2.74 -0.78 -7.34
CA LEU A 204 -3.66 -1.69 -6.68
C LEU A 204 -2.85 -2.83 -6.06
N GLU A 205 -3.09 -3.13 -4.80
CA GLU A 205 -2.52 -4.27 -4.10
C GLU A 205 -3.56 -4.78 -3.09
N GLY A 206 -3.98 -6.03 -3.19
CA GLY A 206 -4.98 -6.58 -2.27
C GLY A 206 -5.76 -7.70 -2.91
N GLY A 207 -6.53 -8.42 -2.13
CA GLY A 207 -7.26 -9.60 -2.59
C GLY A 207 -8.57 -9.78 -1.84
N GLY A 208 -9.37 -10.76 -2.28
CA GLY A 208 -10.67 -10.98 -1.69
C GLY A 208 -11.73 -10.01 -2.23
N THR A 209 -12.37 -9.29 -1.32
CA THR A 209 -13.51 -8.39 -1.62
C THR A 209 -13.14 -6.91 -1.63
N ALA A 210 -11.88 -6.57 -1.35
CA ALA A 210 -11.35 -5.21 -1.33
C ALA A 210 -9.91 -5.18 -1.87
N ILE A 211 -9.52 -4.05 -2.44
CA ILE A 211 -8.14 -3.79 -2.88
C ILE A 211 -7.63 -2.50 -2.25
N SER A 212 -6.34 -2.49 -1.88
CA SER A 212 -5.66 -1.31 -1.38
C SER A 212 -5.06 -0.48 -2.51
N SER A 213 -5.11 0.83 -2.35
CA SER A 213 -4.22 1.77 -3.03
C SER A 213 -3.36 2.46 -1.98
N SER A 214 -2.04 2.39 -2.14
CA SER A 214 -1.09 2.74 -1.07
C SER A 214 0.07 3.60 -1.53
N MET A 215 0.63 4.33 -0.57
CA MET A 215 1.98 4.87 -0.65
C MET A 215 2.75 4.49 0.62
N GLN A 216 3.83 3.72 0.48
CA GLN A 216 4.71 3.34 1.58
C GLN A 216 5.87 4.34 1.65
N VAL A 217 6.08 4.89 2.85
CA VAL A 217 7.04 5.95 3.09
C VAL A 217 7.79 5.78 4.41
N GLY A 218 9.06 6.18 4.39
CA GLY A 218 9.94 6.17 5.55
C GLY A 218 10.64 7.53 5.73
N PRO A 219 11.01 7.90 6.97
CA PRO A 219 10.77 7.17 8.22
C PRO A 219 9.31 7.30 8.67
N GLY A 220 8.77 6.23 9.23
CA GLY A 220 7.40 6.22 9.72
C GLY A 220 7.21 7.11 10.96
N MET A 221 5.97 7.47 11.25
CA MET A 221 5.63 8.30 12.39
C MET A 221 5.99 7.60 13.72
N PRO A 222 6.59 8.32 14.69
CA PRO A 222 6.78 7.83 16.05
C PRO A 222 5.45 7.42 16.71
N GLU A 223 5.52 6.52 17.70
CA GLU A 223 4.36 5.98 18.43
C GLU A 223 3.37 7.06 18.91
N ASP A 224 3.88 8.20 19.38
CA ASP A 224 3.06 9.31 19.88
C ASP A 224 2.19 9.98 18.80
N PHE A 225 2.40 9.69 17.52
CA PHE A 225 1.57 10.16 16.42
C PHE A 225 0.74 9.03 15.78
N ARG A 226 0.81 7.80 16.27
CA ARG A 226 0.07 6.64 15.72
C ARG A 226 -1.25 6.41 16.45
N MET A 227 -2.05 5.49 15.93
CA MET A 227 -3.22 4.97 16.66
C MET A 227 -2.77 4.38 17.99
N LEU A 228 -3.57 4.58 19.04
CA LEU A 228 -3.30 3.93 20.33
C LEU A 228 -3.45 2.41 20.21
N GLU A 229 -2.59 1.67 20.89
CA GLU A 229 -2.66 0.21 20.90
C GLU A 229 -3.82 -0.30 21.75
N ASP A 230 -4.41 -1.43 21.34
CA ASP A 230 -5.32 -2.17 22.21
C ASP A 230 -4.53 -3.08 23.16
N ASN A 231 -4.62 -2.80 24.47
CA ASN A 231 -3.87 -3.55 25.49
C ASN A 231 -4.72 -4.63 26.18
N THR A 232 -5.82 -5.06 25.54
CA THR A 232 -6.78 -6.00 26.13
C THR A 232 -6.65 -7.40 25.55
N THR A 233 -7.47 -8.32 26.06
CA THR A 233 -7.57 -9.69 25.51
C THR A 233 -8.33 -9.76 24.18
N ALA A 234 -8.76 -8.62 23.62
CA ALA A 234 -9.30 -8.59 22.26
C ALA A 234 -8.22 -9.07 21.28
N SER A 235 -8.64 -9.68 20.18
CA SER A 235 -7.74 -10.12 19.11
C SER A 235 -6.82 -8.97 18.72
N SER A 236 -5.55 -9.23 18.40
CA SER A 236 -4.58 -8.26 17.85
C SER A 236 -5.00 -7.66 16.50
N TYR A 237 -6.22 -7.93 16.06
CA TYR A 237 -6.84 -7.54 14.80
C TYR A 237 -8.17 -6.78 14.99
N CYS A 238 -8.57 -6.46 16.24
CA CYS A 238 -9.85 -5.79 16.53
C CYS A 238 -10.02 -4.44 15.81
N PHE A 239 -8.92 -3.78 15.45
CA PHE A 239 -8.95 -2.49 14.79
C PHE A 239 -9.43 -2.60 13.34
N TYR A 240 -9.28 -3.76 12.69
CA TYR A 240 -9.86 -4.02 11.37
C TYR A 240 -11.40 -4.13 11.43
N SER A 241 -11.95 -4.55 12.57
CA SER A 241 -13.39 -4.65 12.84
C SER A 241 -13.95 -3.46 13.61
N TYR A 242 -13.11 -2.49 13.99
CA TYR A 242 -13.46 -1.34 14.84
C TYR A 242 -14.13 -1.73 16.17
N ASP A 243 -13.76 -2.88 16.73
CA ASP A 243 -14.31 -3.42 17.99
C ASP A 243 -13.27 -3.51 19.12
N CYS A 244 -12.12 -2.83 18.98
CA CYS A 244 -11.16 -2.69 20.06
C CYS A 244 -11.81 -2.00 21.27
N THR A 245 -11.48 -2.54 22.45
CA THR A 245 -12.09 -2.09 23.70
C THR A 245 -11.31 -0.96 24.37
N THR A 246 -10.01 -0.85 24.06
CA THR A 246 -9.17 0.26 24.51
C THR A 246 -9.66 1.55 23.87
N LYS A 247 -9.72 2.61 24.68
CA LYS A 247 -10.19 3.89 24.23
C LYS A 247 -9.20 4.51 23.24
N GLY A 248 -9.64 4.78 22.02
CA GLY A 248 -8.79 5.35 20.98
C GLY A 248 -8.08 4.34 20.09
N ALA A 249 -8.29 3.04 20.28
CA ALA A 249 -7.58 2.01 19.52
C ALA A 249 -8.27 1.58 18.21
N ASN A 250 -9.40 2.20 17.84
CA ASN A 250 -10.14 1.86 16.62
C ASN A 250 -9.87 2.81 15.45
N ASN A 251 -9.68 4.10 15.72
CA ASN A 251 -9.39 5.11 14.71
C ASN A 251 -8.52 6.20 15.33
N GLN A 252 -7.64 6.79 14.53
CA GLN A 252 -6.78 7.90 14.96
C GLN A 252 -7.65 9.13 15.26
N ASP A 253 -7.36 9.80 16.37
CA ASP A 253 -8.11 10.97 16.85
C ASP A 253 -9.61 10.74 17.15
N VAL A 254 -10.02 9.49 17.40
CA VAL A 254 -11.37 9.12 17.84
C VAL A 254 -11.29 8.29 19.12
N PRO A 255 -11.84 8.73 20.27
CA PRO A 255 -12.63 9.94 20.46
C PRO A 255 -11.81 11.24 20.45
N THR A 256 -12.35 12.30 19.83
CA THR A 256 -11.62 13.55 19.52
C THR A 256 -11.06 14.25 20.75
N ALA A 257 -11.90 14.50 21.76
CA ALA A 257 -11.44 15.19 22.98
C ALA A 257 -10.49 14.32 23.82
N TYR A 258 -10.56 13.00 23.69
CA TYR A 258 -9.68 12.10 24.43
C TYR A 258 -8.25 12.16 23.90
N TYR A 259 -8.08 12.00 22.58
CA TYR A 259 -6.78 12.16 21.93
C TYR A 259 -6.16 13.53 22.19
N TRP A 260 -6.93 14.61 22.01
CA TRP A 260 -6.44 15.97 22.24
C TRP A 260 -5.97 16.20 23.68
N ASN A 261 -6.73 15.72 24.68
CA ASN A 261 -6.34 15.87 26.08
C ASN A 261 -5.15 14.99 26.46
N LEU A 262 -4.93 13.88 25.76
CA LEU A 262 -3.82 12.97 26.00
C LEU A 262 -2.51 13.54 25.45
N ARG A 263 -2.53 14.05 24.21
CA ARG A 263 -1.32 14.40 23.44
C ARG A 263 -1.11 15.90 23.24
N GLY A 264 -2.18 16.68 23.16
CA GLY A 264 -2.11 18.11 22.82
C GLY A 264 -1.79 18.40 21.36
N HIS A 265 -1.79 17.38 20.50
CA HIS A 265 -1.63 17.47 19.05
C HIS A 265 -2.45 16.39 18.35
N LYS A 266 -2.50 16.45 17.01
CA LYS A 266 -3.17 15.48 16.14
C LYS A 266 -2.30 14.24 15.90
N SER A 267 -2.94 13.16 15.47
CA SER A 267 -2.31 11.87 15.18
C SER A 267 -2.50 11.53 13.70
N TRP A 268 -1.53 10.83 13.13
CA TRP A 268 -1.55 10.33 11.75
C TRP A 268 -1.55 11.40 10.66
N TYR A 269 -1.53 10.97 9.40
CA TYR A 269 -1.56 11.85 8.24
C TYR A 269 -2.89 12.62 8.19
N GLN A 270 -2.82 13.90 7.79
CA GLN A 270 -3.97 14.80 7.74
C GLN A 270 -4.29 15.18 6.30
N GLY A 271 -5.55 15.47 6.00
CA GLY A 271 -5.96 15.99 4.69
C GLY A 271 -5.93 14.95 3.56
N LEU A 272 -5.94 13.66 3.89
CA LEU A 272 -6.15 12.59 2.91
C LEU A 272 -7.52 12.75 2.26
N ARG A 273 -7.62 12.47 0.96
CA ARG A 273 -8.82 12.75 0.15
C ARG A 273 -9.42 11.45 -0.35
N TYR A 274 -10.70 11.24 -0.05
CA TYR A 274 -11.43 10.01 -0.38
C TYR A 274 -12.66 10.33 -1.23
N GLY A 275 -12.81 9.66 -2.36
CA GLY A 275 -13.91 9.83 -3.30
C GLY A 275 -14.67 8.52 -3.53
N ALA A 276 -15.98 8.62 -3.78
CA ALA A 276 -16.80 7.45 -4.04
C ALA A 276 -16.40 6.76 -5.35
N ASN A 277 -16.36 5.43 -5.32
CA ASN A 277 -16.40 4.61 -6.53
C ASN A 277 -17.88 4.43 -6.92
N ASN A 278 -18.34 5.19 -7.92
CA ASN A 278 -19.75 5.20 -8.33
C ASN A 278 -20.11 4.10 -9.33
N ILE A 279 -19.23 3.13 -9.56
CA ILE A 279 -19.51 2.00 -10.44
C ILE A 279 -20.37 0.97 -9.71
N CYS A 280 -20.26 0.87 -8.37
CA CYS A 280 -21.07 -0.06 -7.59
C CYS A 280 -22.54 0.34 -7.48
N ASP A 281 -23.39 -0.66 -7.23
CA ASP A 281 -24.79 -0.44 -6.90
C ASP A 281 -24.96 0.43 -5.65
N VAL A 282 -26.02 1.24 -5.66
CA VAL A 282 -26.40 2.11 -4.55
C VAL A 282 -26.98 1.28 -3.40
N GLU A 283 -26.48 1.55 -2.19
CA GLU A 283 -26.99 1.07 -0.92
C GLU A 283 -27.51 2.28 -0.11
N GLU A 284 -28.80 2.27 0.24
CA GLU A 284 -29.44 3.43 0.90
C GLU A 284 -28.81 3.74 2.26
N ASP A 285 -28.33 2.71 2.96
CA ASP A 285 -27.69 2.84 4.28
C ASP A 285 -26.30 3.48 4.21
N ASP A 286 -25.69 3.53 3.01
CA ASP A 286 -24.38 4.14 2.78
C ASP A 286 -24.47 5.64 2.42
N ILE A 287 -25.68 6.16 2.18
CA ILE A 287 -25.86 7.56 1.77
C ILE A 287 -25.57 8.50 2.94
N GLN A 288 -24.61 9.40 2.74
CA GLN A 288 -24.24 10.45 3.68
C GLN A 288 -24.60 11.85 3.16
N THR A 289 -24.78 12.79 4.11
CA THR A 289 -24.83 14.22 3.80
C THR A 289 -23.70 14.95 4.49
N PHE A 290 -23.09 15.91 3.79
CA PHE A 290 -22.06 16.77 4.36
C PHE A 290 -22.53 17.46 5.64
N ALA A 291 -23.77 17.96 5.67
CA ALA A 291 -24.31 18.67 6.83
C ALA A 291 -24.31 17.80 8.10
N THR A 292 -24.70 16.53 7.99
CA THR A 292 -24.72 15.59 9.13
C THR A 292 -23.31 15.31 9.63
N ILE A 293 -22.40 14.89 8.74
CA ILE A 293 -21.04 14.50 9.12
C ILE A 293 -20.25 15.71 9.63
N ASN A 294 -20.34 16.86 8.97
CA ASN A 294 -19.69 18.09 9.42
C ASN A 294 -20.17 18.53 10.80
N ALA A 295 -21.47 18.39 11.11
CA ALA A 295 -21.98 18.69 12.44
C ALA A 295 -21.46 17.72 13.50
N SER A 296 -21.30 16.43 13.16
CA SER A 296 -20.68 15.42 14.04
C SER A 296 -19.22 15.75 14.34
N LEU A 297 -18.41 16.01 13.31
CA LEU A 297 -17.00 16.34 13.46
C LEU A 297 -16.79 17.67 14.22
N ALA A 298 -17.61 18.69 13.96
CA ALA A 298 -17.55 19.96 14.68
C ALA A 298 -17.85 19.83 16.18
N LYS A 299 -18.68 18.84 16.56
CA LYS A 299 -18.94 18.51 17.96
C LYS A 299 -17.79 17.71 18.59
N GLY A 300 -17.00 17.03 17.77
CA GLY A 300 -16.01 16.03 18.17
C GLY A 300 -16.68 14.68 18.41
N VAL A 301 -16.12 13.63 17.79
CA VAL A 301 -16.63 12.27 17.94
C VAL A 301 -16.33 11.79 19.36
N THR A 302 -17.37 11.36 20.07
CA THR A 302 -17.28 10.88 21.46
C THR A 302 -17.20 9.36 21.59
N ASP A 303 -17.69 8.68 20.57
CA ASP A 303 -17.72 7.22 20.45
C ASP A 303 -16.32 6.66 20.28
N ASN A 304 -16.13 5.41 20.72
CA ASN A 304 -14.81 4.76 20.69
C ASN A 304 -14.36 4.30 19.30
N ALA A 305 -15.28 4.32 18.34
CA ALA A 305 -15.07 3.87 16.98
C ALA A 305 -15.89 4.75 16.03
N CYS A 306 -15.38 4.92 14.82
CA CYS A 306 -16.15 5.52 13.75
C CYS A 306 -17.33 4.63 13.32
N ARG A 307 -18.39 5.28 12.88
CA ARG A 307 -19.57 4.68 12.26
C ARG A 307 -20.04 5.57 11.12
N MET A 308 -20.78 5.00 10.16
CA MET A 308 -21.25 5.71 8.96
C MET A 308 -22.05 6.98 9.27
N GLU A 309 -22.76 7.04 10.39
CA GLU A 309 -23.54 8.20 10.80
C GLU A 309 -22.72 9.26 11.57
N LEU A 310 -21.51 8.93 12.01
CA LEU A 310 -20.67 9.77 12.86
C LEU A 310 -19.46 10.35 12.14
N CYS A 311 -18.86 9.58 11.24
CA CYS A 311 -17.59 9.90 10.58
C CYS A 311 -17.78 10.00 9.06
N PRO A 312 -16.80 10.60 8.33
CA PRO A 312 -16.73 10.47 6.87
C PRO A 312 -16.83 9.01 6.45
N ALA A 313 -17.34 8.74 5.24
CA ALA A 313 -17.49 7.37 4.74
C ALA A 313 -16.16 6.59 4.66
N SER A 314 -15.03 7.30 4.62
CA SER A 314 -13.70 6.71 4.70
C SER A 314 -13.27 6.28 6.11
N PHE A 315 -14.01 6.66 7.13
CA PHE A 315 -13.70 6.49 8.56
C PHE A 315 -12.44 7.25 9.03
N ASP A 316 -11.89 8.10 8.17
CA ASP A 316 -10.82 9.04 8.52
C ASP A 316 -11.41 10.39 8.95
N VAL A 317 -11.38 10.69 10.25
CA VAL A 317 -11.84 11.98 10.78
C VAL A 317 -10.89 13.14 10.51
N ASN A 318 -9.68 12.85 10.01
CA ASN A 318 -8.66 13.81 9.64
C ASN A 318 -8.58 14.04 8.12
N GLY A 319 -9.42 13.34 7.34
CA GLY A 319 -9.53 13.50 5.90
C GLY A 319 -10.05 14.89 5.48
N ASP A 320 -9.72 15.29 4.26
CA ASP A 320 -10.25 16.49 3.64
C ASP A 320 -11.77 16.31 3.41
N MET A 321 -12.54 17.35 3.75
CA MET A 321 -14.01 17.40 3.61
C MET A 321 -14.43 18.59 2.76
N GLY A 322 -13.50 19.24 2.07
CA GLY A 322 -13.74 20.33 1.12
C GLY A 322 -14.41 19.84 -0.16
N PHE A 323 -14.68 20.77 -1.08
CA PHE A 323 -15.24 20.42 -2.38
C PHE A 323 -14.22 19.65 -3.23
N LYS A 324 -14.64 18.51 -3.75
CA LYS A 324 -13.88 17.68 -4.68
C LYS A 324 -13.72 18.38 -6.02
N ASP A 325 -12.48 18.63 -6.44
CA ASP A 325 -12.08 19.16 -7.75
C ASP A 325 -12.85 20.42 -8.19
N ASN A 326 -13.12 21.35 -7.25
CA ASN A 326 -13.95 22.55 -7.44
C ASN A 326 -15.39 22.24 -7.92
N GLY A 327 -15.87 21.03 -7.70
CA GLY A 327 -17.24 20.58 -7.98
C GLY A 327 -18.21 20.88 -6.83
N THR A 328 -19.30 20.13 -6.80
CA THR A 328 -20.39 20.28 -5.80
C THR A 328 -20.43 19.15 -4.77
N VAL A 329 -19.62 18.11 -4.95
CA VAL A 329 -19.50 16.97 -4.03
C VAL A 329 -18.34 17.24 -3.09
N HIS A 330 -18.45 16.79 -1.84
CA HIS A 330 -17.39 16.90 -0.85
C HIS A 330 -16.53 15.63 -0.83
N TRP A 331 -15.24 15.79 -0.61
CA TRP A 331 -14.38 14.67 -0.21
C TRP A 331 -14.91 14.02 1.08
N GLY A 332 -14.69 12.71 1.24
CA GLY A 332 -15.08 11.96 2.44
C GLY A 332 -16.59 11.73 2.62
N ILE A 333 -17.45 12.25 1.72
CA ILE A 333 -18.91 12.10 1.80
C ILE A 333 -19.42 11.17 0.70
N ASN A 334 -20.05 10.07 1.09
CA ASN A 334 -20.73 9.17 0.16
C ASN A 334 -22.14 9.65 -0.17
N ALA A 335 -22.25 10.71 -0.99
CA ALA A 335 -23.56 11.29 -1.34
C ALA A 335 -24.45 10.37 -2.19
N ASN A 336 -23.85 9.38 -2.87
CA ASN A 336 -24.54 8.48 -3.79
C ASN A 336 -24.86 7.11 -3.17
N GLY A 337 -24.25 6.75 -2.03
CA GLY A 337 -24.42 5.43 -1.40
C GLY A 337 -23.77 4.29 -2.19
N THR A 338 -22.72 4.56 -2.96
CA THR A 338 -21.99 3.53 -3.74
C THR A 338 -20.77 3.02 -2.96
N CYS A 339 -19.93 2.18 -3.57
CA CYS A 339 -18.67 1.79 -2.95
C CYS A 339 -17.85 3.01 -2.55
N PHE A 340 -17.21 2.95 -1.39
CA PHE A 340 -16.44 4.06 -0.87
C PHE A 340 -15.11 3.55 -0.27
N PRO A 341 -13.96 4.12 -0.68
CA PRO A 341 -12.66 3.80 -0.09
C PRO A 341 -12.60 4.17 1.40
N LYS A 342 -12.20 3.19 2.21
CA LYS A 342 -12.05 3.29 3.67
C LYS A 342 -10.57 3.36 4.01
N GLN A 343 -10.20 4.18 4.99
CA GLN A 343 -8.84 4.23 5.49
C GLN A 343 -8.43 2.84 5.97
N ASN A 344 -7.35 2.31 5.40
CA ASN A 344 -6.85 1.01 5.79
C ASN A 344 -6.26 1.12 7.19
N ALA A 345 -6.56 0.14 8.03
CA ALA A 345 -6.10 0.12 9.41
C ALA A 345 -4.64 -0.39 9.55
N TYR A 346 -4.09 -1.01 8.51
CA TYR A 346 -2.66 -1.29 8.41
C TYR A 346 -1.87 0.02 8.24
N MET A 347 -1.03 0.33 9.23
CA MET A 347 -0.28 1.59 9.28
C MET A 347 1.20 1.44 8.89
N GLY A 348 1.59 0.30 8.31
CA GLY A 348 2.99 -0.05 8.03
C GLY A 348 3.59 -1.01 9.07
N ALA A 349 4.92 -1.15 9.05
CA ALA A 349 5.64 -2.13 9.88
C ALA A 349 6.90 -1.54 10.53
N TYR A 350 7.30 -2.14 11.64
CA TYR A 350 8.58 -1.87 12.27
C TYR A 350 9.65 -2.82 11.71
N LEU A 351 10.63 -2.27 11.01
CA LEU A 351 11.67 -3.02 10.31
C LEU A 351 12.91 -3.14 11.20
N CYS A 352 13.41 -4.38 11.35
CA CYS A 352 14.59 -4.66 12.16
C CYS A 352 15.63 -5.49 11.41
N SER A 353 16.90 -5.21 11.65
CA SER A 353 17.98 -6.13 11.30
C SER A 353 17.98 -7.39 12.19
N PRO A 354 18.53 -8.51 11.72
CA PRO A 354 18.66 -9.73 12.53
C PRO A 354 19.37 -9.50 13.87
N GLY A 355 18.81 -10.03 14.96
CA GLY A 355 19.37 -9.91 16.31
C GLY A 355 19.26 -8.53 16.95
N ASN A 356 18.52 -7.59 16.37
CA ASN A 356 18.22 -6.31 17.01
C ASN A 356 17.40 -6.51 18.29
N THR A 357 17.71 -5.73 19.32
CA THR A 357 17.12 -5.87 20.66
C THR A 357 16.07 -4.81 21.01
N ASN A 358 15.66 -3.99 20.04
CA ASN A 358 14.57 -3.04 20.20
C ASN A 358 13.26 -3.78 20.57
N SER A 359 12.45 -3.19 21.45
CA SER A 359 11.19 -3.78 21.93
C SER A 359 10.19 -4.08 20.82
N GLU A 360 10.22 -3.29 19.75
CA GLU A 360 9.31 -3.41 18.60
C GLU A 360 9.74 -4.50 17.60
N CYS A 361 10.93 -5.08 17.78
CA CYS A 361 11.40 -6.16 16.91
C CYS A 361 10.74 -7.49 17.28
N THR A 362 9.79 -7.91 16.45
CA THR A 362 9.07 -9.19 16.60
C THR A 362 9.94 -10.43 16.35
N ALA A 363 11.09 -10.27 15.67
CA ALA A 363 12.07 -11.34 15.41
C ALA A 363 13.46 -10.98 15.97
N SER A 364 13.73 -11.36 17.22
CA SER A 364 15.01 -11.09 17.91
C SER A 364 16.06 -12.19 17.75
N SER A 365 15.87 -13.16 16.86
CA SER A 365 16.86 -14.20 16.57
C SER A 365 17.85 -13.77 15.47
N GLY A 366 19.04 -14.40 15.49
CA GLY A 366 20.15 -14.05 14.61
C GLY A 366 21.15 -13.09 15.24
N SER A 367 22.14 -12.67 14.46
CA SER A 367 23.10 -11.63 14.87
C SER A 367 23.61 -10.87 13.65
N THR A 368 23.81 -9.57 13.81
CA THR A 368 24.40 -8.69 12.79
C THR A 368 25.58 -7.91 13.38
N SER A 369 26.43 -7.34 12.53
CA SER A 369 27.43 -6.38 13.00
C SER A 369 26.75 -5.07 13.38
N SER A 370 27.24 -4.38 14.42
CA SER A 370 26.66 -3.11 14.88
C SER A 370 26.56 -2.04 13.77
N SER A 371 27.46 -2.07 12.78
CA SER A 371 27.44 -1.16 11.61
C SER A 371 26.29 -1.41 10.62
N SER A 372 25.60 -2.54 10.75
CA SER A 372 24.53 -3.01 9.87
C SER A 372 23.21 -3.21 10.63
N GLU A 373 23.21 -2.85 11.92
CA GLU A 373 22.02 -2.86 12.76
C GLU A 373 21.09 -1.71 12.33
N PHE A 374 19.80 -2.00 12.19
CA PHE A 374 18.78 -0.99 11.95
C PHE A 374 17.48 -1.40 12.65
N ALA A 375 16.73 -0.40 13.09
CA ALA A 375 15.42 -0.54 13.70
C ALA A 375 14.64 0.74 13.41
N CYS A 376 13.61 0.65 12.57
CA CYS A 376 12.89 1.82 12.11
C CYS A 376 11.44 1.50 11.76
N GLN A 377 10.54 2.39 12.12
CA GLN A 377 9.17 2.38 11.62
C GLN A 377 9.14 2.82 10.16
N MET A 378 8.29 2.20 9.37
CA MET A 378 7.81 2.74 8.09
C MET A 378 6.28 2.83 8.10
N ASP A 379 5.73 3.70 7.27
CA ASP A 379 4.29 3.88 7.18
C ASP A 379 3.76 3.41 5.83
N ALA A 380 2.58 2.81 5.85
CA ALA A 380 1.74 2.62 4.68
C ALA A 380 0.55 3.59 4.79
N ILE A 381 0.46 4.54 3.86
CA ILE A 381 -0.68 5.44 3.75
C ILE A 381 -1.58 4.85 2.68
N SER A 382 -2.66 4.19 3.11
CA SER A 382 -3.49 3.40 2.20
C SER A 382 -4.98 3.56 2.44
N THR A 383 -5.74 3.19 1.42
CA THR A 383 -7.17 3.02 1.49
C THR A 383 -7.56 1.69 0.86
N ASP A 384 -8.47 0.97 1.51
CA ASP A 384 -9.09 -0.21 0.95
C ASP A 384 -10.43 0.20 0.33
N TRP A 385 -10.67 -0.24 -0.89
CA TRP A 385 -11.92 0.02 -1.59
C TRP A 385 -12.54 -1.27 -2.11
N GLU A 386 -13.86 -1.32 -2.02
CA GLU A 386 -14.66 -2.51 -2.35
C GLU A 386 -14.63 -2.78 -3.86
N ILE A 387 -14.47 -4.05 -4.21
CA ILE A 387 -14.43 -4.50 -5.61
C ILE A 387 -15.86 -4.84 -6.06
N HIS A 388 -16.14 -4.59 -7.34
CA HIS A 388 -17.34 -5.01 -8.06
C HIS A 388 -17.04 -5.98 -9.20
N MET A 389 -18.09 -6.63 -9.72
CA MET A 389 -18.00 -7.70 -10.73
C MET A 389 -17.69 -7.22 -12.17
N ALA A 390 -17.24 -5.98 -12.37
CA ALA A 390 -16.80 -5.51 -13.67
C ALA A 390 -15.50 -6.23 -14.09
N ALA A 391 -15.50 -6.81 -15.29
CA ALA A 391 -14.43 -7.71 -15.72
C ALA A 391 -13.10 -7.01 -16.01
N TYR A 392 -13.11 -5.91 -16.76
CA TYR A 392 -11.91 -5.12 -17.07
C TYR A 392 -12.14 -3.67 -16.72
N LEU A 393 -11.21 -3.11 -15.97
CA LEU A 393 -11.27 -1.72 -15.55
C LEU A 393 -9.94 -1.03 -15.80
N ASP A 394 -10.04 0.26 -16.06
CA ASP A 394 -8.90 1.16 -16.16
C ASP A 394 -8.58 1.69 -14.76
N TYR A 395 -7.39 1.34 -14.27
CA TYR A 395 -6.82 1.83 -13.02
C TYR A 395 -5.73 2.84 -13.34
N THR A 396 -5.81 4.01 -12.70
CA THR A 396 -4.87 5.08 -12.95
C THR A 396 -4.24 5.54 -11.64
N VAL A 397 -2.92 5.75 -11.67
CA VAL A 397 -2.25 6.58 -10.69
C VAL A 397 -1.62 7.79 -11.38
N GLU A 398 -1.91 8.98 -10.88
CA GLU A 398 -1.19 10.20 -11.22
C GLU A 398 -0.37 10.63 -10.01
N TRP A 399 0.89 10.98 -10.25
CA TRP A 399 1.74 11.54 -9.21
C TRP A 399 2.46 12.80 -9.69
N VAL A 400 2.36 13.84 -8.87
CA VAL A 400 3.01 15.13 -9.04
C VAL A 400 3.98 15.34 -7.87
N MET A 401 5.21 15.72 -8.20
CA MET A 401 6.29 15.95 -7.24
C MET A 401 6.23 17.30 -6.54
N GLY A 402 7.04 17.46 -5.49
CA GLY A 402 7.25 18.71 -4.77
C GLY A 402 6.19 19.01 -3.72
N ASP A 403 6.38 20.11 -2.99
CA ASP A 403 5.61 20.44 -1.77
C ASP A 403 4.12 20.71 -2.01
N SER A 404 3.72 20.97 -3.26
CA SER A 404 2.32 21.15 -3.68
C SER A 404 1.81 20.02 -4.58
N GLY A 405 2.57 18.92 -4.65
CA GLY A 405 2.23 17.73 -5.41
C GLY A 405 1.20 16.84 -4.73
N TYR A 406 1.01 15.64 -5.28
CA TYR A 406 0.09 14.62 -4.76
C TYR A 406 0.38 13.26 -5.41
N VAL A 407 -0.11 12.18 -4.80
CA VAL A 407 -0.41 10.92 -5.50
C VAL A 407 -1.92 10.74 -5.51
N ARG A 408 -2.50 10.44 -6.66
CA ARG A 408 -3.95 10.36 -6.89
C ARG A 408 -4.27 9.07 -7.63
N TRP A 409 -5.29 8.36 -7.16
CA TRP A 409 -5.79 7.12 -7.75
C TRP A 409 -7.17 7.31 -8.33
N GLU A 410 -7.38 6.73 -9.51
CA GLU A 410 -8.65 6.73 -10.21
C GLU A 410 -9.01 5.33 -10.68
N VAL A 411 -10.31 5.05 -10.68
CA VAL A 411 -10.90 3.85 -11.31
C VAL A 411 -11.92 4.34 -12.33
N GLU A 412 -11.77 3.96 -13.59
CA GLU A 412 -12.62 4.44 -14.70
C GLU A 412 -12.77 5.97 -14.72
N ASN A 413 -11.65 6.68 -14.55
CA ASN A 413 -11.57 8.16 -14.46
C ASN A 413 -12.33 8.78 -13.27
N GLN A 414 -12.66 7.99 -12.25
CA GLN A 414 -13.23 8.48 -11.00
C GLN A 414 -12.15 8.51 -9.92
N VAL A 415 -11.79 9.70 -9.45
CA VAL A 415 -10.85 9.83 -8.32
C VAL A 415 -11.44 9.20 -7.07
N ILE A 416 -10.78 8.15 -6.59
CA ILE A 416 -11.15 7.41 -5.38
C ILE A 416 -10.28 7.78 -4.19
N PHE A 417 -9.01 8.12 -4.42
CA PHE A 417 -8.08 8.44 -3.34
C PHE A 417 -7.04 9.46 -3.78
N GLU A 418 -6.61 10.31 -2.87
CA GLU A 418 -5.47 11.19 -3.07
C GLU A 418 -4.74 11.46 -1.76
N ILE A 419 -3.41 11.44 -1.84
CA ILE A 419 -2.50 11.87 -0.78
C ILE A 419 -1.83 13.16 -1.26
N PRO A 420 -2.26 14.34 -0.78
CA PRO A 420 -1.55 15.59 -1.01
C PRO A 420 -0.14 15.53 -0.41
N ALA A 421 0.83 16.18 -1.07
CA ALA A 421 2.20 16.26 -0.54
C ALA A 421 2.24 16.88 0.87
N GLU A 422 1.37 17.86 1.15
CA GLU A 422 1.25 18.49 2.47
C GLU A 422 1.00 17.48 3.59
N SER A 423 0.29 16.38 3.33
CA SER A 423 0.03 15.34 4.32
C SER A 423 1.33 14.76 4.90
N ILE A 424 2.39 14.65 4.08
CA ILE A 424 3.67 14.04 4.47
C ILE A 424 4.80 15.06 4.69
N THR A 425 4.73 16.25 4.06
CA THR A 425 5.71 17.33 4.24
C THR A 425 5.40 18.22 5.45
N ASN A 426 4.14 18.26 5.88
CA ASN A 426 3.67 19.00 7.06
C ASN A 426 2.85 18.10 8.01
N PRO A 427 3.41 16.98 8.49
CA PRO A 427 2.71 16.08 9.40
C PRO A 427 2.46 16.76 10.75
N PRO A 428 1.50 16.28 11.58
CA PRO A 428 1.28 16.79 12.93
C PRO A 428 2.56 16.80 13.74
N GLN A 429 2.71 17.82 14.60
CA GLN A 429 3.89 17.99 15.44
C GLN A 429 3.51 18.15 16.90
N ASP A 430 4.33 17.60 17.77
CA ASP A 430 4.36 17.91 19.19
C ASP A 430 5.18 19.19 19.43
N THR A 431 5.36 19.55 20.71
CA THR A 431 6.13 20.75 21.05
C THR A 431 7.62 20.62 20.69
N ALA A 432 8.17 19.40 20.72
CA ALA A 432 9.57 19.15 20.38
C ALA A 432 9.80 18.94 18.87
N GLN A 433 8.74 18.91 18.06
CA GLN A 433 8.78 18.71 16.61
C GLN A 433 9.38 17.34 16.22
N MET A 434 8.99 16.29 16.92
CA MET A 434 9.54 14.94 16.84
C MET A 434 9.01 14.12 15.65
N ASN A 435 8.00 14.61 14.92
CA ASN A 435 7.47 13.88 13.77
C ASN A 435 8.29 14.19 12.51
N PRO A 436 8.94 13.19 11.88
CA PRO A 436 9.78 13.42 10.72
C PRO A 436 8.99 13.96 9.52
N LYS A 437 9.46 15.09 9.00
CA LYS A 437 8.98 15.67 7.74
C LYS A 437 9.58 14.92 6.57
N LYS A 438 8.74 14.38 5.72
CA LYS A 438 9.15 13.67 4.52
C LYS A 438 9.21 14.65 3.35
N ILE A 439 9.82 14.23 2.25
CA ILE A 439 9.60 14.86 0.96
C ILE A 439 8.54 14.08 0.19
N MET A 440 7.87 14.75 -0.75
CA MET A 440 7.07 14.02 -1.72
C MET A 440 7.94 13.00 -2.45
N ILE A 441 7.37 11.86 -2.86
CA ILE A 441 8.10 10.92 -3.72
C ILE A 441 8.66 11.72 -4.89
N GLU A 442 9.95 11.54 -5.17
CA GLU A 442 10.72 12.16 -6.27
C GLU A 442 11.52 11.10 -7.05
N GLU A 443 11.51 9.86 -6.58
CA GLU A 443 12.34 8.79 -7.11
C GLU A 443 11.85 8.33 -8.48
N ALA A 444 12.80 7.97 -9.37
CA ALA A 444 12.42 7.24 -10.57
C ALA A 444 11.98 5.83 -10.16
N MET A 445 10.77 5.42 -10.54
CA MET A 445 10.16 4.16 -10.11
C MET A 445 9.96 3.21 -11.29
N TYR A 446 10.24 1.93 -11.08
CA TYR A 446 9.92 0.88 -12.05
C TYR A 446 8.61 0.20 -11.62
N ILE A 447 7.90 -0.38 -12.58
CA ILE A 447 6.60 -1.03 -12.37
C ILE A 447 6.77 -2.54 -12.25
N ILE A 448 5.93 -3.14 -11.42
CA ILE A 448 5.91 -4.56 -11.06
C ILE A 448 4.48 -5.08 -11.19
N PHE A 449 4.35 -6.29 -11.73
CA PHE A 449 3.10 -7.04 -11.82
C PHE A 449 3.26 -8.40 -11.15
N ASN A 450 2.37 -8.73 -10.22
CA ASN A 450 2.19 -10.07 -9.61
C ASN A 450 0.69 -10.39 -9.47
N LEU A 451 -0.06 -10.13 -10.54
CA LEU A 451 -1.50 -10.36 -10.69
C LEU A 451 -1.81 -11.78 -11.18
N SER A 452 -2.06 -12.76 -10.31
CA SER A 452 -2.48 -14.10 -10.78
C SER A 452 -3.86 -14.08 -11.44
N ARG A 453 -4.13 -15.05 -12.33
CA ARG A 453 -5.42 -15.35 -12.96
C ARG A 453 -6.06 -16.60 -12.36
#